data_AF-A0A3B4UDY8-F1
#
_entry.id   AF-A0A3B4UDY8-F1
#
_cell.length_a   1.000
_cell.length_b   1.000
_cell.length_c   1.000
_cell.angle_alpha   90.00
_cell.angle_beta   90.00
_cell.angle_gamma   90.00
#
_symmetry.space_group_name_H-M   'P 1'
#
loop_
_entity.id
_entity.type
_entity.pdbx_description
1 polymer ?
#
loop_
_entity_poly.entity_id
_entity_poly.type
_entity_poly.pdbx_seq_one_letter_code
_entity_poly.pdbx_strand_id
1 'polypeptide(L)'
;MLHFLIILNSLCFAGTILKVSEEKQRVTLSCPRPVEGTVTWSREINGNKVDLLTADGDREIRHNDQRKRYSSQADKFKSLVILRAVVSDSGTYFCNNEAAAELTVIPSGNIRLYQRICVITDGTVPWFRHSSYRHPFTKHLCKTHTHTQIELHK
;
A
#
# COMPACT_ATOMS: atom_id res chain seq x y z
N MET A 1 -10.04 53.74 4.09
CA MET A 1 -10.74 52.59 3.51
C MET A 1 -9.72 51.45 3.42
N LEU A 2 -9.71 50.57 4.42
CA LEU A 2 -8.66 49.54 4.59
C LEU A 2 -9.06 48.29 3.80
N HIS A 3 -8.37 48.01 2.70
CA HIS A 3 -8.60 46.79 1.91
C HIS A 3 -7.97 45.60 2.63
N PHE A 4 -8.80 44.76 3.26
CA PHE A 4 -8.41 43.44 3.73
C PHE A 4 -8.15 42.53 2.53
N LEU A 5 -6.88 42.31 2.18
CA LEU A 5 -6.49 41.23 1.28
C LEU A 5 -6.37 39.95 2.10
N ILE A 6 -7.43 39.13 2.10
CA ILE A 6 -7.36 37.76 2.60
C ILE A 6 -6.58 36.95 1.57
N ILE A 7 -5.28 36.79 1.78
CA ILE A 7 -4.48 35.83 1.03
C ILE A 7 -4.85 34.44 1.56
N LEU A 8 -5.75 33.76 0.84
CA LEU A 8 -5.96 32.32 0.99
C LEU A 8 -4.67 31.62 0.58
N ASN A 9 -3.76 31.41 1.53
CA ASN A 9 -2.67 30.46 1.40
C ASN A 9 -3.29 29.07 1.26
N SER A 10 -3.52 28.66 0.00
CA SER A 10 -3.92 27.29 -0.30
C SER A 10 -2.73 26.38 -0.01
N LEU A 11 -2.74 25.74 1.16
CA LEU A 11 -1.96 24.52 1.39
C LEU A 11 -2.64 23.40 0.60
N CYS A 12 -2.42 23.36 -0.72
CA CYS A 12 -2.79 22.22 -1.54
C CYS A 12 -1.81 21.09 -1.20
N PHE A 13 -2.10 20.33 -0.14
CA PHE A 13 -1.37 19.10 0.14
C PHE A 13 -1.73 18.12 -0.98
N ALA A 14 -0.78 17.82 -1.86
CA ALA A 14 -0.86 16.71 -2.81
C ALA A 14 -0.82 15.40 -2.03
N GLY A 15 -1.92 15.09 -1.33
CA GLY A 15 -2.04 13.93 -0.49
C GLY A 15 -2.30 12.69 -1.34
N THR A 16 -1.47 11.68 -1.18
CA THR A 16 -1.74 10.35 -1.70
C THR A 16 -2.98 9.77 -1.02
N ILE A 17 -3.91 9.20 -1.80
CA ILE A 17 -5.15 8.63 -1.26
C ILE A 17 -4.83 7.27 -0.63
N LEU A 18 -5.10 7.11 0.68
CA LEU A 18 -4.99 5.81 1.35
C LEU A 18 -6.23 4.97 1.04
N LYS A 19 -6.02 3.78 0.46
CA LYS A 19 -7.09 2.83 0.16
C LYS A 19 -6.83 1.51 0.88
N VAL A 20 -7.80 1.06 1.67
CA VAL A 20 -7.78 -0.27 2.29
C VAL A 20 -8.84 -1.14 1.63
N SER A 21 -8.49 -2.38 1.30
CA SER A 21 -9.43 -3.35 0.73
C SER A 21 -9.14 -4.74 1.26
N GLU A 22 -10.14 -5.61 1.26
CA GLU A 22 -9.94 -7.03 1.55
C GLU A 22 -9.52 -7.78 0.28
N GLU A 23 -8.89 -8.93 0.46
CA GLU A 23 -8.51 -9.82 -0.63
C GLU A 23 -9.74 -10.25 -1.43
N LYS A 24 -9.51 -10.59 -2.70
CA LYS A 24 -10.53 -11.03 -3.68
C LYS A 24 -11.55 -9.94 -4.05
N GLN A 25 -11.55 -8.79 -3.38
CA GLN A 25 -12.40 -7.67 -3.73
C GLN A 25 -11.96 -6.99 -5.04
N ARG A 26 -12.91 -6.26 -5.63
CA ARG A 26 -12.63 -5.32 -6.71
C ARG A 26 -12.20 -3.99 -6.11
N VAL A 27 -11.03 -3.51 -6.50
CA VAL A 27 -10.50 -2.20 -6.07
C VAL A 27 -10.58 -1.22 -7.23
N THR A 28 -10.96 0.01 -6.93
CA THR A 28 -10.93 1.13 -7.87
C THR A 28 -10.06 2.24 -7.28
N LEU A 29 -9.06 2.67 -8.04
CA LEU A 29 -8.16 3.79 -7.72
C LEU A 29 -8.34 4.87 -8.78
N SER A 30 -8.40 6.14 -8.38
CA SER A 30 -8.62 7.26 -9.29
C SER A 30 -7.40 8.16 -9.36
N CYS A 31 -7.17 8.82 -10.50
CA CYS A 31 -6.15 9.86 -10.58
C CYS A 31 -6.50 11.03 -9.64
N PRO A 32 -5.52 11.73 -9.04
CA PRO A 32 -5.78 12.87 -8.17
C PRO A 32 -6.50 14.02 -8.87
N ARG A 33 -6.30 14.13 -10.19
CA ARG A 33 -6.88 15.17 -11.04
C ARG A 33 -7.57 14.52 -12.25
N PRO A 34 -8.54 15.22 -12.86
CA PRO A 34 -9.10 14.81 -14.14
C PRO A 34 -8.02 14.62 -15.20
N VAL A 35 -8.14 13.57 -16.01
CA VAL A 35 -7.20 13.28 -17.10
C VAL A 35 -7.95 13.26 -18.42
N GLU A 36 -7.53 14.13 -19.33
CA GLU A 36 -7.98 14.13 -20.72
C GLU A 36 -7.04 13.27 -21.56
N GLY A 37 -7.60 12.42 -22.43
CA GLY A 37 -6.83 11.53 -23.29
C GLY A 37 -6.24 10.32 -22.56
N THR A 38 -4.92 10.14 -22.69
CA THR A 38 -4.20 8.93 -22.29
C THR A 38 -3.81 8.92 -20.81
N VAL A 39 -4.02 7.78 -20.15
CA VAL A 39 -3.53 7.49 -18.81
C VAL A 39 -2.52 6.35 -18.85
N THR A 40 -1.46 6.46 -18.08
CA THR A 40 -0.57 5.34 -17.73
C THR A 40 -0.62 5.13 -16.22
N TRP A 41 -0.99 3.92 -15.83
CA TRP A 41 -0.95 3.49 -14.44
C TRP A 41 0.30 2.67 -14.20
N SER A 42 1.01 3.02 -13.13
CA SER A 42 2.19 2.29 -12.67
C SER A 42 2.12 2.07 -11.16
N ARG A 43 2.92 1.14 -10.64
CA ARG A 43 3.08 0.94 -9.20
C ARG A 43 4.54 0.67 -8.85
N GLU A 44 4.87 0.88 -7.59
CA GLU A 44 6.17 0.46 -7.08
C GLU A 44 6.17 -1.06 -6.82
N ILE A 45 7.19 -1.75 -7.32
CA ILE A 45 7.46 -3.17 -7.08
C ILE A 45 8.95 -3.30 -6.80
N ASN A 46 9.31 -3.77 -5.60
CA ASN A 46 10.70 -3.94 -5.17
C ASN A 46 11.54 -2.66 -5.36
N GLY A 47 10.98 -1.49 -5.03
CA GLY A 47 11.63 -0.17 -5.18
C GLY A 47 11.73 0.35 -6.61
N ASN A 48 11.16 -0.36 -7.60
CA ASN A 48 11.13 0.07 -8.99
C ASN A 48 9.71 0.41 -9.42
N LYS A 49 9.56 1.48 -10.20
CA LYS A 49 8.29 1.82 -10.82
C LYS A 49 8.06 0.95 -12.05
N VAL A 50 6.92 0.26 -12.07
CA VAL A 50 6.55 -0.67 -13.15
C VAL A 50 5.20 -0.24 -13.73
N ASP A 51 5.16 -0.07 -15.04
CA ASP A 51 3.92 0.22 -15.77
C ASP A 51 2.99 -1.00 -15.75
N LEU A 52 1.74 -0.77 -15.39
CA LEU A 52 0.69 -1.78 -15.31
C LEU A 52 -0.13 -1.79 -16.60
N LEU A 53 -0.65 -0.61 -16.98
CA LEU A 53 -1.43 -0.41 -18.19
C LEU A 53 -1.30 1.02 -18.71
N THR A 54 -1.56 1.17 -20.00
CA THR A 54 -1.78 2.45 -20.68
C THR A 54 -3.13 2.40 -21.40
N ALA A 55 -3.96 3.42 -21.24
CA ALA A 55 -5.26 3.50 -21.91
C ALA A 55 -5.53 4.90 -22.46
N ASP A 56 -6.01 4.99 -23.70
CA ASP A 56 -6.36 6.25 -24.37
C ASP A 56 -7.87 6.53 -24.42
N GLY A 57 -8.69 5.61 -23.89
CA GLY A 57 -10.15 5.67 -23.87
C GLY A 57 -10.80 4.64 -24.78
N ASP A 58 -10.19 4.38 -25.94
CA ASP A 58 -10.68 3.40 -26.92
C ASP A 58 -9.88 2.09 -26.87
N ARG A 59 -8.62 2.18 -26.45
CA ARG A 59 -7.69 1.06 -26.37
C ARG A 59 -7.06 1.01 -25.00
N GLU A 60 -6.78 -0.22 -24.57
CA GLU A 60 -6.05 -0.51 -23.35
C GLU A 60 -4.93 -1.50 -23.65
N ILE A 61 -3.70 -1.10 -23.32
CA ILE A 61 -2.49 -1.90 -23.44
C ILE A 61 -2.06 -2.27 -22.03
N ARG A 62 -1.98 -3.57 -21.75
CA ARG A 62 -1.52 -4.10 -20.46
C ARG A 62 -0.06 -4.53 -20.58
N HIS A 63 0.80 -4.04 -19.70
CA HIS A 63 2.24 -4.28 -19.77
C HIS A 63 2.67 -5.45 -18.90
N ASN A 64 2.19 -5.53 -17.66
CA ASN A 64 2.61 -6.54 -16.67
C ASN A 64 1.42 -7.29 -16.04
N ASP A 65 0.47 -7.71 -16.88
CA ASP A 65 -0.80 -8.30 -16.42
C ASP A 65 -1.14 -9.63 -17.11
N GLN A 66 -0.36 -10.66 -16.79
CA GLN A 66 -0.57 -12.01 -17.32
C GLN A 66 -1.99 -12.55 -17.02
N ARG A 67 -2.59 -12.11 -15.91
CA ARG A 67 -3.90 -12.56 -15.44
C ARG A 67 -5.05 -11.64 -15.85
N LYS A 68 -4.78 -10.57 -16.61
CA LYS A 68 -5.77 -9.59 -17.08
C LYS A 68 -6.63 -9.02 -15.94
N ARG A 69 -6.03 -8.76 -14.78
CA ARG A 69 -6.71 -8.25 -13.58
C ARG A 69 -6.81 -6.74 -13.55
N TYR A 70 -6.01 -6.03 -14.33
CA TYR A 70 -6.05 -4.58 -14.42
C TYR A 70 -6.90 -4.13 -15.60
N SER A 71 -7.67 -3.07 -15.40
CA SER A 71 -8.37 -2.36 -16.45
C SER A 71 -8.54 -0.88 -16.11
N SER A 72 -8.66 -0.02 -17.10
CA SER A 72 -8.99 1.39 -16.96
C SER A 72 -10.49 1.62 -17.16
N GLN A 73 -11.08 2.51 -16.37
CA GLN A 73 -12.41 3.06 -16.61
C GLN A 73 -12.30 4.35 -17.41
N ALA A 74 -13.21 4.53 -18.37
CA ALA A 74 -13.32 5.74 -19.18
C ALA A 74 -14.03 6.91 -18.45
N ASP A 75 -13.83 7.01 -17.13
CA ASP A 75 -14.35 8.11 -16.32
C ASP A 75 -13.41 9.33 -16.35
N LYS A 76 -13.91 10.47 -15.84
CA LYS A 76 -13.17 11.74 -15.81
C LYS A 76 -11.80 11.64 -15.12
N PHE A 77 -11.67 10.73 -14.14
CA PHE A 77 -10.45 10.53 -13.36
C PHE A 77 -9.65 9.29 -13.80
N LYS A 78 -9.98 8.71 -14.96
CA LYS A 78 -9.30 7.58 -15.60
C LYS A 78 -8.92 6.47 -14.62
N SER A 79 -9.90 6.00 -13.87
CA SER A 79 -9.71 5.12 -12.72
C SER A 79 -9.15 3.75 -13.11
N LEU A 80 -8.15 3.28 -12.38
CA LEU A 80 -7.66 1.90 -12.43
C LEU A 80 -8.58 0.98 -11.63
N VAL A 81 -8.97 -0.13 -12.24
CA VAL A 81 -9.67 -1.23 -11.60
C VAL A 81 -8.71 -2.40 -11.45
N ILE A 82 -8.64 -2.95 -10.24
CA ILE A 82 -7.91 -4.18 -9.90
C ILE A 82 -8.95 -5.24 -9.55
N LEU A 83 -9.02 -6.29 -10.36
CA LEU A 83 -9.90 -7.42 -10.13
C LEU A 83 -9.25 -8.45 -9.21
N ARG A 84 -10.00 -8.92 -8.22
CA ARG A 84 -9.57 -9.95 -7.26
C ARG A 84 -8.23 -9.56 -6.63
N ALA A 85 -8.23 -8.49 -5.87
CA ALA A 85 -7.05 -7.97 -5.20
C ALA A 85 -6.36 -9.04 -4.37
N VAL A 86 -5.03 -9.09 -4.41
CA VAL A 86 -4.20 -9.98 -3.57
C VAL A 86 -3.31 -9.15 -2.65
N VAL A 87 -2.80 -9.74 -1.57
CA VAL A 87 -1.95 -9.02 -0.59
C VAL A 87 -0.75 -8.34 -1.25
N SER A 88 -0.14 -8.98 -2.26
CA SER A 88 0.97 -8.43 -3.03
C SER A 88 0.59 -7.29 -3.98
N ASP A 89 -0.68 -6.94 -4.10
CA ASP A 89 -1.11 -5.72 -4.77
C ASP A 89 -0.97 -4.48 -3.88
N SER A 90 -0.64 -4.64 -2.59
CA SER A 90 -0.39 -3.51 -1.70
C SER A 90 0.83 -2.69 -2.14
N GLY A 91 0.79 -1.38 -1.93
CA GLY A 91 1.87 -0.43 -2.22
C GLY A 91 1.39 0.83 -2.92
N THR A 92 2.34 1.64 -3.38
CA THR A 92 2.08 2.94 -4.01
C THR A 92 1.77 2.81 -5.49
N TYR A 93 0.67 3.42 -5.92
CA TYR A 93 0.21 3.52 -7.30
C TYR A 93 0.33 4.95 -7.81
N PHE A 94 0.69 5.07 -9.08
CA PHE A 94 0.90 6.33 -9.77
C PHE A 94 0.01 6.42 -11.00
N CYS A 95 -0.60 7.58 -11.19
CA CYS A 95 -1.30 7.95 -12.41
C CYS A 95 -0.45 8.99 -13.15
N ASN A 96 -0.06 8.73 -14.40
CA ASN A 96 0.75 9.65 -15.22
C ASN A 96 1.98 10.20 -14.48
N ASN A 97 2.66 9.31 -13.75
CA ASN A 97 3.79 9.60 -12.89
C ASN A 97 3.54 10.37 -11.58
N GLU A 98 2.32 10.86 -11.33
CA GLU A 98 1.92 11.49 -10.07
C GLU A 98 1.45 10.40 -9.08
N ALA A 99 1.86 10.50 -7.81
CA ALA A 99 1.41 9.57 -6.77
C ALA A 99 -0.11 9.71 -6.58
N ALA A 100 -0.85 8.62 -6.81
CA ALA A 100 -2.30 8.63 -6.82
C ALA A 100 -2.91 8.00 -5.58
N ALA A 101 -2.41 6.81 -5.21
CA ALA A 101 -2.94 6.08 -4.07
C ALA A 101 -1.89 5.17 -3.42
N GLU A 102 -2.06 4.94 -2.13
CA GLU A 102 -1.36 3.90 -1.36
C GLU A 102 -2.40 2.83 -1.01
N LEU A 103 -2.28 1.65 -1.61
CA LEU A 103 -3.23 0.55 -1.43
C LEU A 103 -2.71 -0.44 -0.39
N THR A 104 -3.57 -0.83 0.55
CA THR A 104 -3.35 -1.92 1.48
C THR A 104 -4.42 -2.98 1.29
N VAL A 105 -4.02 -4.21 0.92
CA VAL A 105 -4.92 -5.35 0.76
C VAL A 105 -4.78 -6.29 1.97
N ILE A 106 -5.88 -6.50 2.69
CA ILE A 106 -5.96 -7.33 3.89
C ILE A 106 -6.40 -8.75 3.49
N PRO A 107 -5.74 -9.83 3.95
CA PRO A 107 -6.13 -11.21 3.65
C PRO A 107 -7.59 -11.50 4.03
N SER A 108 -8.35 -12.15 3.15
CA SER A 108 -9.72 -12.57 3.43
C SER A 108 -9.74 -14.02 3.97
N GLY A 109 -9.95 -14.20 5.26
CA GLY A 109 -10.05 -15.53 5.91
C GLY A 109 -9.24 -15.62 7.20
N ASN A 110 -9.72 -16.49 8.12
CA ASN A 110 -9.23 -16.73 9.48
C ASN A 110 -7.87 -16.12 9.73
N ILE A 111 -7.86 -15.05 10.51
CA ILE A 111 -6.66 -14.35 10.87
C ILE A 111 -5.75 -15.36 11.60
N ARG A 112 -4.86 -16.02 10.86
CA ARG A 112 -3.53 -16.29 11.38
C ARG A 112 -2.89 -14.92 11.41
N LEU A 113 -3.24 -14.16 12.45
CA LEU A 113 -2.44 -13.06 12.92
C LEU A 113 -1.07 -13.68 13.21
N TYR A 114 -0.24 -13.82 12.18
CA TYR A 114 1.17 -13.50 12.34
C TYR A 114 1.24 -11.97 12.46
N GLN A 115 0.52 -11.44 13.45
CA GLN A 115 0.84 -10.16 14.00
C GLN A 115 2.21 -10.44 14.60
N ARG A 116 3.26 -9.94 13.94
CA ARG A 116 4.54 -9.72 14.59
C ARG A 116 4.27 -8.63 15.61
N ILE A 117 3.58 -8.97 16.70
CA ILE A 117 3.47 -8.14 17.87
C ILE A 117 4.88 -8.16 18.44
N CYS A 118 5.65 -7.11 18.18
CA CYS A 118 6.78 -6.81 19.05
C CYS A 118 6.18 -6.36 20.38
N VAL A 119 5.97 -7.32 21.29
CA VAL A 119 5.73 -6.96 22.68
C VAL A 119 7.06 -6.44 23.20
N ILE A 120 7.18 -5.12 23.39
CA ILE A 120 8.29 -4.55 24.13
C ILE A 120 8.03 -4.92 25.59
N THR A 121 8.59 -6.05 26.03
CA THR A 121 8.65 -6.35 27.46
C THR A 121 9.84 -5.60 28.04
N ASP A 122 9.59 -4.49 28.73
CA ASP A 122 10.57 -3.92 29.65
C ASP A 122 10.75 -4.92 30.81
N GLY A 123 11.77 -5.78 30.69
CA GLY A 123 12.00 -6.88 31.61
C GLY A 123 13.48 -7.21 31.73
N THR A 124 14.16 -6.45 32.58
CA THR A 124 15.37 -6.78 33.37
C THR A 124 16.18 -8.01 32.92
N VAL A 125 17.35 -7.75 32.30
CA VAL A 125 18.37 -8.78 32.04
C VAL A 125 19.23 -8.96 33.31
N PRO A 126 19.41 -10.18 33.84
CA PRO A 126 20.43 -10.46 34.84
C PRO A 126 21.83 -10.23 34.24
N TRP A 127 22.65 -9.47 34.97
CA TRP A 127 24.00 -9.07 34.59
C TRP A 127 24.89 -10.26 34.21
N PHE A 128 25.37 -10.30 32.96
CA PHE A 128 26.58 -11.02 32.60
C PHE A 128 27.67 -10.03 32.24
N ARG A 129 28.70 -9.99 33.09
CA ARG A 129 29.92 -9.19 32.91
C ARG A 129 30.83 -9.90 31.93
N HIS A 130 31.22 -9.24 30.85
CA HIS A 130 32.60 -9.21 30.35
C HIS A 130 32.79 -8.13 29.27
N SER A 131 33.73 -7.22 29.58
CA SER A 131 34.54 -6.36 28.71
C SER A 131 33.88 -5.43 27.67
N SER A 132 33.97 -4.13 27.99
CA SER A 132 34.12 -2.94 27.13
C SER A 132 33.92 -3.12 25.62
N TYR A 133 32.80 -2.63 25.08
CA TYR A 133 32.71 -1.60 24.02
C TYR A 133 31.22 -1.35 23.70
N ARG A 134 30.82 -0.09 23.68
CA ARG A 134 29.42 0.37 23.68
C ARG A 134 28.97 0.69 22.26
N HIS A 135 28.16 -0.17 21.65
CA HIS A 135 27.30 0.18 20.51
C HIS A 135 25.91 -0.42 20.75
N PRO A 136 24.80 0.33 20.61
CA PRO A 136 23.47 -0.19 20.77
C PRO A 136 23.09 -0.99 19.51
N PHE A 137 23.52 -2.25 19.45
CA PHE A 137 22.88 -3.24 18.59
C PHE A 137 21.66 -3.77 19.34
N THR A 138 20.49 -3.18 19.09
CA THR A 138 19.22 -3.78 19.48
C THR A 138 19.03 -5.04 18.63
N LYS A 139 19.59 -6.17 19.06
CA LYS A 139 19.27 -7.46 18.46
C LYS A 139 17.81 -7.76 18.79
N HIS A 140 16.93 -7.52 17.83
CA HIS A 140 15.52 -7.89 17.92
C HIS A 140 15.45 -9.42 17.81
N LEU A 141 15.45 -10.10 18.96
CA LEU A 141 15.18 -11.54 18.99
C LEU A 141 13.69 -11.77 18.69
N CYS A 142 13.34 -11.97 17.42
CA CYS A 142 12.10 -12.65 17.09
C CYS A 142 12.29 -14.14 17.42
N LYS A 143 11.87 -14.59 18.61
CA LYS A 143 11.69 -16.02 18.85
C LYS A 143 10.42 -16.49 18.13
N THR A 144 10.56 -17.46 17.24
CA THR A 144 9.43 -18.22 16.68
C THR A 144 8.85 -19.12 17.76
N HIS A 145 7.62 -18.83 18.20
CA HIS A 145 6.84 -19.78 18.98
C HIS A 145 5.97 -20.61 18.02
N THR A 146 6.28 -21.89 17.87
CA THR A 146 5.40 -22.88 17.27
C THR A 146 4.57 -23.48 18.38
N HIS A 147 3.24 -23.28 18.43
CA HIS A 147 2.42 -24.17 19.27
C HIS A 147 0.96 -24.36 18.81
N THR A 148 0.64 -25.66 18.63
CA THR A 148 -0.60 -26.44 18.82
C THR A 148 -1.94 -25.97 18.26
N GLN A 149 -2.51 -26.87 17.43
CA GLN A 149 -3.94 -26.99 17.14
C GLN A 149 -4.76 -27.12 18.43
N ILE A 150 -5.88 -26.40 18.47
CA ILE A 150 -7.03 -26.79 19.28
C ILE A 150 -8.09 -27.25 18.27
N GLU A 151 -8.33 -28.56 18.22
CA GLU A 151 -9.51 -29.12 17.57
C GLU A 151 -10.73 -28.81 18.44
N LEU A 152 -11.72 -28.12 17.87
CA LEU A 152 -13.06 -28.10 18.44
C LEU A 152 -13.84 -29.25 17.81
N HIS A 153 -13.96 -30.34 18.57
CA HIS A 153 -14.85 -31.45 18.26
C HIS A 153 -16.27 -31.14 18.75
N LYS A 154 -17.22 -31.38 17.84
CA LYS A 154 -18.70 -31.36 17.92
C LYS A 154 -19.40 -30.02 17.70
#